data_AF-A0A2A2PW72-F1
#
_entry.id   AF-A0A2A2PW72-F1
#
_cell.length_a   1.000
_cell.length_b   1.000
_cell.length_c   1.000
_cell.angle_alpha   90.00
_cell.angle_beta   90.00
_cell.angle_gamma   90.00
#
_symmetry.space_group_name_H-M   'P 1'
#
loop_
_entity.id
_entity.type
_entity.pdbx_description
1 polymer ?
#
loop_
_entity_poly.entity_id
_entity_poly.type
_entity_poly.pdbx_seq_one_letter_code
_entity_poly.pdbx_strand_id
1 'polypeptide(L)' 'MNTSAIPKNLVCLWYNHDAQDAAAFYAATFPDSGVTAVHRAPTDYPMGKAGDILTVEFTVLGI' A
#
# COMPACT_ATOMS: atom_id res chain seq x y z
N MET A 1 -11.01 5.61 22.04
CA MET A 1 -10.31 6.18 20.88
C MET A 1 -9.05 5.35 20.70
N ASN A 2 -9.06 4.38 19.80
CA ASN A 2 -7.87 3.56 19.55
C ASN A 2 -7.00 4.32 18.54
N THR A 3 -5.93 4.92 19.02
CA THR A 3 -4.84 5.40 18.18
C THR A 3 -4.32 4.19 17.41
N SER A 4 -4.55 4.11 16.10
CA SER A 4 -3.96 3.06 15.29
C SER A 4 -2.44 3.23 15.40
N ALA A 5 -1.79 2.35 16.15
CA ALA A 5 -0.37 2.45 16.42
C ALA A 5 0.37 2.17 15.10
N ILE A 6 1.30 3.06 14.72
CA ILE A 6 2.17 2.81 13.57
C ILE A 6 2.90 1.49 13.84
N PRO A 7 2.76 0.47 12.96
CA PRO A 7 3.38 -0.82 13.18
C PRO A 7 4.90 -0.64 13.22
N LYS A 8 5.55 -1.34 14.17
CA LYS A 8 7.02 -1.27 14.32
C LYS A 8 7.77 -1.90 13.14
N ASN A 9 7.10 -2.73 12.35
CA ASN A 9 7.65 -3.42 11.20
C ASN A 9 6.62 -3.48 10.07
N LEU A 10 7.08 -3.34 8.84
CA LEU A 10 6.28 -3.42 7.63
C LEU A 10 7.00 -4.26 6.58
N VAL A 11 6.26 -5.12 5.90
CA VAL A 11 6.79 -5.89 4.77
C VAL A 11 6.68 -5.04 3.51
N CYS A 12 7.82 -4.66 2.94
CA CYS A 12 7.86 -3.91 1.69
C CYS A 12 7.97 -4.87 0.50
N LEU A 13 6.93 -4.90 -0.33
CA LEU A 13 6.86 -5.71 -1.55
C LEU A 13 6.99 -4.80 -2.78
N TRP A 14 7.84 -5.19 -3.71
CA TRP A 14 8.07 -4.43 -4.94
C TRP A 14 7.14 -4.89 -6.06
N TYR A 15 6.52 -3.93 -6.74
CA TYR A 15 5.64 -4.17 -7.89
C TYR A 15 6.08 -3.33 -9.08
N ASN A 16 5.74 -3.80 -10.28
CA ASN A 16 5.91 -3.03 -11.51
C ASN A 16 4.60 -2.32 -11.86
N HIS A 17 4.40 -1.11 -11.33
CA HIS A 17 3.21 -0.24 -11.52
C HIS A 17 1.86 -0.75 -10.98
N ASP A 18 1.69 -2.04 -10.70
CA ASP A 18 0.38 -2.62 -10.34
C ASP A 18 0.14 -2.76 -8.82
N ALA A 19 0.83 -1.97 -7.99
CA ALA A 19 0.78 -2.12 -6.53
C ALA A 19 -0.64 -1.94 -5.95
N GLN A 20 -1.41 -0.98 -6.47
CA GLN A 20 -2.78 -0.74 -5.98
C GLN A 20 -3.73 -1.87 -6.35
N ASP A 21 -3.64 -2.38 -7.58
CA ASP A 21 -4.49 -3.48 -8.03
C ASP A 21 -4.16 -4.76 -7.28
N ALA A 22 -2.87 -5.03 -7.02
CA ALA A 22 -2.44 -6.14 -6.19
C ALA A 22 -2.97 -6.03 -4.75
N ALA A 23 -2.85 -4.86 -4.12
CA ALA A 23 -3.36 -4.63 -2.78
C ALA A 23 -4.89 -4.79 -2.70
N ALA A 24 -5.63 -4.29 -3.70
CA ALA A 24 -7.07 -4.47 -3.81
C ALA A 24 -7.45 -5.94 -3.98
N PHE A 25 -6.69 -6.69 -4.79
CA PHE A 25 -6.88 -8.13 -4.94
C PHE A 25 -6.70 -8.87 -3.61
N TYR A 26 -5.61 -8.61 -2.86
CA TYR A 26 -5.40 -9.27 -1.57
C TYR A 26 -6.46 -8.91 -0.54
N ALA A 27 -6.84 -7.63 -0.47
CA ALA A 27 -7.91 -7.15 0.39
C ALA A 27 -9.25 -7.84 0.11
N ALA A 28 -9.57 -8.12 -1.15
CA ALA A 28 -10.79 -8.81 -1.55
C ALA A 28 -10.71 -10.34 -1.37
N THR A 29 -9.50 -10.90 -1.36
CA THR A 29 -9.27 -12.36 -1.35
C THR A 29 -9.21 -12.94 0.06
N PHE A 30 -8.60 -12.22 0.99
CA PHE A 30 -8.29 -12.73 2.32
C PHE A 30 -9.12 -12.03 3.41
N PRO A 31 -9.53 -12.76 4.48
CA PRO A 31 -10.14 -12.12 5.63
C PRO A 31 -9.14 -11.19 6.33
N ASP A 32 -9.66 -10.24 7.12
CA ASP A 32 -8.85 -9.27 7.88
C ASP A 32 -7.78 -8.59 7.02
N SER A 33 -8.19 -8.17 5.82
CA SER A 33 -7.32 -7.55 4.83
C SER A 33 -7.99 -6.29 4.28
N GLY A 34 -7.19 -5.29 3.92
CA GLY A 34 -7.72 -4.01 3.50
C GLY A 34 -6.64 -3.01 3.10
N VAL A 35 -6.93 -2.19 2.09
CA VAL A 35 -6.06 -1.05 1.74
C VAL A 35 -6.29 0.07 2.75
N THR A 36 -5.23 0.55 3.39
CA THR A 36 -5.29 1.58 4.43
C THR A 36 -4.89 2.95 3.90
N ALA A 37 -3.95 3.02 2.95
CA ALA A 37 -3.52 4.27 2.34
C ALA A 37 -2.96 4.10 0.93
N VAL A 38 -3.10 5.14 0.11
CA VAL A 38 -2.44 5.27 -1.19
C VAL A 38 -1.63 6.56 -1.18
N HIS A 39 -0.31 6.44 -1.35
CA HIS A 39 0.59 7.57 -1.40
C HIS A 39 1.04 7.82 -2.84
N ARG A 40 0.84 9.06 -3.28
CA ARG A 40 1.24 9.51 -4.62
C ARG A 40 2.59 10.21 -4.57
N ALA A 41 3.37 10.07 -5.63
CA ALA A 41 4.67 10.72 -5.76
C ALA A 41 4.51 12.24 -5.73
N PRO A 42 5.22 12.96 -4.84
CA PRO A 42 5.12 14.42 -4.75
C PRO A 42 5.83 15.13 -5.91
N THR A 43 6.78 14.46 -6.55
CA THR A 43 7.60 14.97 -7.67
C THR A 43 7.90 13.85 -8.67
N ASP A 44 8.45 14.19 -9.83
CA ASP A 44 9.01 13.21 -10.76
C ASP A 44 10.13 12.37 -10.10
N TYR A 45 10.29 11.12 -10.54
CA TYR A 45 11.29 10.17 -10.04
C TYR A 45 11.79 9.26 -11.18
N PRO A 46 12.89 8.50 -11.01
CA PRO A 46 13.52 7.78 -12.13
C PRO A 46 12.60 6.86 -12.94
N MET A 47 11.53 6.35 -12.33
CA MET A 47 10.59 5.40 -12.93
C MET A 47 9.14 5.92 -12.99
N GLY A 48 8.92 7.23 -12.86
CA GLY A 48 7.56 7.80 -12.93
C GLY A 48 7.49 9.31 -12.73
N LYS A 49 6.26 9.80 -12.58
CA LYS A 49 5.91 11.23 -12.55
C LYS A 49 5.24 11.63 -11.25
N ALA A 50 5.23 12.93 -10.98
CA ALA A 50 4.44 13.49 -9.88
C ALA A 50 2.95 13.09 -10.03
N GLY A 51 2.34 12.64 -8.94
CA GLY A 51 0.94 12.17 -8.92
C GLY A 51 0.77 10.67 -9.17
N ASP A 52 1.78 9.96 -9.69
CA ASP A 52 1.75 8.51 -9.83
C ASP A 52 1.67 7.83 -8.46
N ILE A 53 1.08 6.64 -8.42
CA ILE A 53 1.05 5.83 -7.19
C ILE A 53 2.48 5.38 -6.88
N LEU A 54 2.98 5.78 -5.72
CA LEU A 54 4.34 5.47 -5.28
C LEU A 54 4.36 4.30 -4.30
N THR A 55 3.49 4.34 -3.28
CA THR A 55 3.32 3.24 -2.33
C THR A 55 1.85 3.06 -1.98
N VAL A 56 1.50 1.83 -1.65
CA VAL A 56 0.17 1.46 -1.14
C VAL A 56 0.38 0.75 0.18
N GLU A 57 -0.25 1.26 1.22
CA GLU A 57 -0.29 0.62 2.52
C GLU A 57 -1.55 -0.24 2.58
N PHE A 58 -1.37 -1.51 2.95
CA PHE A 58 -2.47 -2.45 3.08
C PHE A 58 -2.12 -3.51 4.10
N THR A 59 -3.16 -4.09 4.69
CA THR A 59 -3.09 -5.23 5.60
C THR A 59 -3.50 -6.49 4.86
N VAL A 60 -2.81 -7.61 5.11
CA VAL A 60 -3.20 -8.94 4.63
C VAL A 60 -3.16 -9.94 5.77
N LEU A 61 -4.29 -10.60 6.05
CA LEU A 61 -4.43 -11.54 7.17
C LEU A 61 -3.99 -10.93 8.53
N GLY A 62 -4.30 -9.65 8.75
CA GLY A 62 -3.99 -8.93 9.99
C GLY A 62 -2.53 -8.46 10.15
N ILE A 63 -1.71 -8.55 9.10
CA ILE A 63 -0.30 -8.10 9.05
C ILE A 63 -0.17 -6.78 8.31
#